data_AF-A0A341EEP7-F1
#
_entry.id   AF-A0A341EEP7-F1
#
_cell.length_a   1.000
_cell.length_b   1.000
_cell.length_c   1.000
_cell.angle_alpha   90.00
_cell.angle_beta   90.00
_cell.angle_gamma   90.00
#
_symmetry.space_group_name_H-M   'P 1'
#
loop_
_entity.id
_entity.type
_entity.pdbx_description
1 polymer ?
#
loop_
_entity_poly.entity_id
_entity_poly.type
_entity_poly.pdbx_seq_one_letter_code
_entity_poly.pdbx_strand_id
1 'polypeptide(L)'
;MYELITILALFAVQIADVWTTNQILARGGRELNPIMKWIMDKTGDQWSVVKVAAALIVAAFLWADGMISAVWIIIAITGIVALNNYRVLRGMG
;
A
#
# COMPACT_ATOMS: atom_id res chain seq x y z
N MET A 1 8.70 16.10 -15.24
CA MET A 1 8.30 16.64 -13.91
C MET A 1 7.19 15.80 -13.28
N TYR A 2 6.17 15.39 -14.06
CA TYR A 2 5.11 14.51 -13.59
C TYR A 2 5.61 13.13 -13.13
N GLU A 3 6.68 12.64 -13.76
CA GLU A 3 7.27 11.33 -13.48
C GLU A 3 7.80 11.25 -12.05
N LEU A 4 8.59 12.24 -11.65
CA LEU A 4 9.16 12.33 -10.31
C LEU A 4 8.05 12.44 -9.26
N ILE A 5 7.03 13.25 -9.52
CA ILE A 5 5.88 13.43 -8.62
C ILE A 5 5.13 12.11 -8.46
N THR A 6 4.87 11.38 -9.54
CA THR A 6 4.19 10.08 -9.49
C THR A 6 4.98 9.05 -8.71
N ILE A 7 6.30 8.97 -8.90
CA ILE A 7 7.17 8.03 -8.16
C ILE A 7 7.19 8.38 -6.67
N LEU A 8 7.36 9.66 -6.33
CA LEU A 8 7.36 10.11 -4.93
C LEU A 8 6.01 9.87 -4.26
N ALA A 9 4.90 10.15 -4.96
CA ALA A 9 3.57 9.89 -4.47
C ALA A 9 3.35 8.39 -4.23
N LEU A 10 3.67 7.54 -5.22
CA LEU A 10 3.59 6.09 -5.09
C LEU A 10 4.40 5.59 -3.90
N PHE A 11 5.63 6.05 -3.73
CA PHE A 11 6.48 5.66 -2.61
C PHE A 11 5.88 6.10 -1.26
N ALA A 12 5.40 7.33 -1.16
CA ALA A 12 4.79 7.86 0.04
C ALA A 12 3.54 7.08 0.45
N VAL A 13 2.64 6.72 -0.49
CA VAL A 13 1.43 5.96 -0.14
C VAL A 13 1.75 4.54 0.29
N GLN A 14 2.76 3.89 -0.32
CA GLN A 14 3.17 2.54 0.07
C GLN A 14 3.77 2.53 1.48
N ILE A 15 4.60 3.52 1.82
CA ILE A 15 5.14 3.66 3.18
C ILE A 15 4.00 3.87 4.17
N ALA A 16 3.07 4.79 3.88
CA ALA A 16 1.96 5.09 4.78
C ALA A 16 1.06 3.86 5.01
N ASP A 17 0.74 3.12 3.95
CA ASP A 17 -0.04 1.89 4.03
C ASP A 17 0.68 0.82 4.89
N VAL A 18 1.94 0.52 4.60
CA VAL A 18 2.71 -0.48 5.36
C VAL A 18 2.88 -0.08 6.82
N TRP A 19 3.22 1.18 7.07
CA TRP A 19 3.39 1.69 8.43
C TRP A 19 2.09 1.61 9.23
N THR A 20 0.97 2.09 8.66
CA THR A 20 -0.32 2.04 9.37
C THR A 20 -0.79 0.61 9.63
N THR A 21 -0.61 -0.31 8.68
CA THR A 21 -0.93 -1.73 8.87
C THR A 21 -0.07 -2.35 9.98
N ASN A 22 1.25 -2.13 9.98
CA ASN A 22 2.12 -2.66 11.03
C ASN A 22 1.74 -2.12 12.42
N GLN A 23 1.39 -0.85 12.52
CA GLN A 23 0.96 -0.25 13.78
C GLN A 23 -0.36 -0.85 14.30
N ILE A 24 -1.31 -1.17 13.41
CA ILE A 24 -2.56 -1.84 13.78
C ILE A 24 -2.26 -3.26 14.27
N LEU A 25 -1.45 -4.03 13.53
CA LEU A 25 -1.07 -5.39 13.88
C LEU A 25 -0.33 -5.45 15.22
N ALA A 26 0.60 -4.52 15.47
CA ALA A 26 1.35 -4.42 16.73
C ALA A 26 0.46 -4.13 17.95
N ARG A 27 -0.72 -3.53 17.74
CA ARG A 27 -1.73 -3.27 18.78
C ARG A 27 -2.77 -4.38 18.92
N GLY A 28 -2.52 -5.56 18.33
CA GLY A 28 -3.44 -6.69 18.37
C GLY A 28 -4.61 -6.59 17.38
N GLY A 29 -4.55 -5.64 16.45
CA GLY A 29 -5.47 -5.59 15.31
C GLY A 29 -5.24 -6.75 14.35
N ARG A 30 -6.13 -6.89 13.36
CA ARG A 30 -6.08 -7.96 12.37
C ARG A 30 -6.22 -7.40 10.95
N GLU A 31 -5.54 -8.03 10.00
CA GLU A 31 -5.74 -7.75 8.58
C GLU A 31 -7.13 -8.25 8.16
N LEU A 32 -7.94 -7.34 7.58
CA LEU A 32 -9.31 -7.63 7.16
C LEU A 32 -9.37 -8.03 5.68
N ASN A 33 -8.37 -7.65 4.88
CA ASN A 33 -8.30 -8.05 3.49
C ASN A 33 -7.87 -9.53 3.39
N PRO A 34 -8.74 -10.44 2.89
CA PRO A 34 -8.44 -11.86 2.86
C PRO A 34 -7.25 -12.20 1.97
N ILE A 35 -7.01 -11.42 0.90
CA ILE A 35 -5.86 -11.60 0.00
C ILE A 35 -4.58 -11.19 0.73
N MET A 36 -4.60 -10.04 1.40
CA MET A 36 -3.43 -9.57 2.14
C MET A 36 -3.09 -10.49 3.32
N LYS A 37 -4.12 -10.97 4.02
CA LYS A 37 -3.96 -11.98 5.06
C LYS A 37 -3.32 -13.25 4.51
N TRP A 38 -3.81 -13.77 3.37
CA TRP A 38 -3.20 -14.93 2.73
C TRP A 38 -1.73 -14.70 2.36
N ILE A 39 -1.38 -13.50 1.86
CA ILE A 39 0.01 -13.13 1.59
C ILE A 39 0.83 -13.15 2.88
N MET A 40 0.37 -12.47 3.94
CA MET A 40 1.02 -12.43 5.25
C MET A 40 1.24 -13.83 5.82
N ASP A 41 0.24 -14.70 5.73
CA ASP A 41 0.31 -16.09 6.20
C ASP A 41 1.37 -16.91 5.42
N LYS A 42 1.67 -16.54 4.17
CA LYS A 42 2.68 -17.21 3.33
C LYS A 42 4.08 -16.64 3.48
N THR A 43 4.20 -15.32 3.67
CA THR A 43 5.48 -14.62 3.58
C THR A 43 5.98 -14.11 4.92
N GLY A 44 5.17 -14.21 5.98
CA GLY A 44 5.49 -13.66 7.30
C GLY A 44 5.86 -12.18 7.21
N ASP A 45 6.92 -11.79 7.90
CA ASP A 45 7.42 -10.40 7.97
C ASP A 45 7.80 -9.80 6.60
N GLN A 46 8.01 -10.63 5.57
CA GLN A 46 8.34 -10.18 4.21
C GLN A 46 7.13 -9.72 3.38
N TRP A 47 5.91 -9.78 3.95
CA TRP A 47 4.68 -9.40 3.25
C TRP A 47 4.72 -7.99 2.67
N SER A 48 5.37 -7.05 3.37
CA SER A 48 5.49 -5.65 2.95
C SER A 48 6.34 -5.52 1.68
N VAL A 49 7.44 -6.28 1.59
CA VAL A 49 8.30 -6.33 0.41
C VAL A 49 7.53 -6.89 -0.79
N VAL A 50 6.79 -7.98 -0.57
CA VAL A 50 5.98 -8.62 -1.62
C VAL A 50 4.89 -7.68 -2.15
N LYS A 51 4.20 -6.97 -1.24
CA LYS A 51 3.16 -5.99 -1.60
C LYS A 51 3.75 -4.83 -2.40
N VAL A 52 4.85 -4.25 -1.94
CA VAL A 52 5.50 -3.11 -2.60
C VAL A 52 6.04 -3.54 -3.96
N ALA A 53 6.68 -4.71 -4.07
CA ALA A 53 7.15 -5.24 -5.35
C ALA A 53 6.01 -5.42 -6.35
N ALA A 54 4.89 -6.02 -5.93
CA ALA A 54 3.71 -6.18 -6.78
C ALA A 54 3.16 -4.84 -7.26
N ALA A 55 3.06 -3.85 -6.37
CA ALA A 55 2.60 -2.50 -6.71
C ALA A 55 3.53 -1.81 -7.71
N LEU A 56 4.86 -1.92 -7.53
CA LEU A 56 5.86 -1.35 -8.44
C LEU A 56 5.82 -2.02 -9.82
N ILE A 57 5.67 -3.34 -9.87
CA ILE A 57 5.57 -4.08 -11.13
C ILE A 57 4.33 -3.63 -11.91
N VAL A 58 3.17 -3.58 -11.25
CA VAL A 58 1.92 -3.13 -11.89
C VAL A 58 2.04 -1.68 -12.36
N ALA A 59 2.58 -0.78 -11.52
CA ALA A 59 2.79 0.61 -11.89
C ALA A 59 3.74 0.77 -13.08
N ALA A 60 4.82 -0.03 -13.14
CA ALA A 60 5.78 0.00 -14.25
C ALA A 60 5.14 -0.44 -15.58
N PHE A 61 4.36 -1.52 -15.58
CA PHE A 61 3.62 -1.96 -16.78
C PHE A 61 2.62 -0.91 -17.25
N LEU A 62 1.80 -0.37 -16.34
CA LEU A 62 0.83 0.66 -16.69
C LEU A 62 1.48 1.93 -17.23
N TRP A 63 2.62 2.32 -16.66
CA TRP A 63 3.39 3.44 -17.16
C TRP A 63 3.94 3.16 -18.57
N ALA A 64 4.52 1.99 -18.79
CA ALA A 64 5.07 1.60 -20.09
C ALA A 64 4.00 1.65 -21.21
N ASP A 65 2.76 1.30 -20.88
CA ASP A 65 1.60 1.39 -21.78
C ASP A 65 1.00 2.81 -21.89
N GLY A 66 1.61 3.82 -21.26
CA GLY A 66 1.14 5.21 -21.27
C GLY A 66 -0.08 5.48 -20.38
N MET A 67 -0.47 4.52 -19.55
CA MET A 67 -1.65 4.59 -18.66
C MET A 67 -1.35 5.29 -17.33
N ILE A 68 -0.75 6.49 -17.38
CA ILE A 68 -0.35 7.23 -16.18
C ILE A 68 -1.54 7.55 -15.25
N SER A 69 -2.73 7.74 -15.80
CA SER A 69 -3.97 7.93 -15.03
C SER A 69 -4.31 6.71 -14.16
N ALA A 70 -4.06 5.50 -14.65
CA ALA A 70 -4.25 4.27 -13.89
C ALA A 70 -3.28 4.17 -12.70
N VAL A 71 -2.03 4.63 -12.87
CA VAL A 71 -1.06 4.72 -11.77
C VAL A 71 -1.56 5.68 -10.68
N TRP A 72 -2.11 6.83 -11.06
CA TRP A 72 -2.72 7.77 -10.11
C TRP A 72 -3.95 7.21 -9.40
N ILE A 73 -4.76 6.38 -10.08
CA ILE A 73 -5.87 5.65 -9.45
C ILE A 73 -5.34 4.68 -8.39
N ILE A 74 -4.27 3.93 -8.67
CA ILE A 74 -3.63 3.03 -7.69
C ILE A 74 -3.15 3.83 -6.49
N ILE A 75 -2.44 4.95 -6.71
CA ILE A 75 -1.98 5.85 -5.67
C ILE A 75 -3.14 6.32 -4.79
N ALA A 76 -4.24 6.75 -5.40
CA ALA A 76 -5.43 7.21 -4.68
C ALA A 76 -6.08 6.09 -3.84
N ILE A 77 -6.24 4.89 -4.41
CA ILE A 77 -6.81 3.73 -3.71
C ILE A 77 -5.94 3.36 -2.51
N THR A 78 -4.62 3.21 -2.69
CA THR A 78 -3.70 2.89 -1.59
C THR A 78 -3.70 4.02 -0.54
N GLY A 79 -3.77 5.28 -0.96
CA GLY A 79 -3.91 6.42 -0.05
C GLY A 79 -5.19 6.34 0.80
N ILE A 80 -6.33 5.96 0.21
CA ILE A 80 -7.59 5.75 0.94
C ILE A 80 -7.44 4.62 1.97
N VAL A 81 -6.79 3.52 1.60
CA VAL A 81 -6.52 2.40 2.53
C VAL A 81 -5.65 2.88 3.70
N ALA A 82 -4.54 3.58 3.43
CA ALA A 82 -3.66 4.13 4.46
C ALA A 82 -4.41 5.12 5.38
N LEU A 83 -5.26 5.98 4.83
CA LEU A 83 -6.09 6.91 5.62
C LEU A 83 -7.10 6.17 6.50
N ASN A 84 -7.74 5.12 5.98
CA ASN A 84 -8.66 4.29 6.75
C ASN A 84 -7.93 3.56 7.89
N ASN A 85 -6.76 3.00 7.62
CA ASN A 85 -5.92 2.39 8.64
C ASN A 85 -5.50 3.42 9.70
N TYR A 86 -5.09 4.62 9.30
CA TYR A 86 -4.77 5.69 10.25
C TYR A 86 -5.96 6.06 11.15
N ARG A 87 -7.18 6.14 10.59
CA ARG A 87 -8.40 6.37 11.38
C ARG A 87 -8.67 5.26 12.39
N VAL A 88 -8.50 4.00 11.99
CA VAL A 88 -8.59 2.84 12.89
C VAL A 88 -7.54 2.95 14.00
N LEU A 89 -6.29 3.22 13.64
CA LEU A 89 -5.18 3.35 14.58
C LEU A 89 -5.43 4.44 15.65
N ARG A 90 -6.02 5.59 15.27
CA ARG A 90 -6.42 6.63 16.24
C ARG A 90 -7.54 6.19 17.17
N GLY A 91 -8.38 5.25 16.76
CA GLY A 91 -9.46 4.68 17.58
C GLY A 91 -8.99 3.55 18.51
N MET A 92 -7.78 3.02 18.33
CA MET A 92 -7.17 1.99 19.20
C MET A 92 -6.41 2.60 20.39
N GLY A 93 -6.85 3.77 20.87
CA GLY A 93 -6.31 4.45 22.05
C GLY A 93 -7.02 4.02 23.33
#